data_AF-A0A2V9DR26-F1
#
_entry.id   AF-A0A2V9DR26-F1
#
_cell.length_a   1.000
_cell.length_b   1.000
_cell.length_c   1.000
_cell.angle_alpha   90.00
_cell.angle_beta   90.00
_cell.angle_gamma   90.00
#
_symmetry.space_group_name_H-M   'P 1'
#
loop_
_entity.id
_entity.type
_entity.pdbx_description
1 polymer ?
#
loop_
_entity_poly.entity_id
_entity_poly.type
_entity_poly.pdbx_seq_one_letter_code
_entity_poly.pdbx_strand_id
1 'polypeptide(L)'
;MRGLACILMFQTHGYDSWLGESARHTRLFGLSQLGGTLPAPLFLFSAGISLALVTGRAIEKGITPGEASRKAMLRGAEIFGFGMLFRVQEFLLGRPYAPWTDLLRVDILNIIGVAIILMALVCWVAGLR
;
A
#
# COMPACT_ATOMS: atom_id res chain seq x y z
N MET A 1 13.49 3.98 2.95
CA MET A 1 12.17 3.77 3.60
C MET A 1 11.40 2.59 3.02
N ARG A 2 11.12 2.54 1.71
CA ARG A 2 10.38 1.42 1.09
C ARG A 2 10.98 0.04 1.36
N GLY A 3 12.30 -0.12 1.23
CA GLY A 3 12.98 -1.39 1.53
C GLY A 3 12.84 -1.85 2.99
N LEU A 4 12.86 -0.91 3.95
CA LEU A 4 12.66 -1.21 5.36
C LEU A 4 11.21 -1.66 5.64
N ALA A 5 10.22 -1.03 5.00
CA ALA A 5 8.83 -1.46 5.09
C ALA A 5 8.63 -2.87 4.50
N CYS A 6 9.27 -3.20 3.38
CA CYS A 6 9.24 -4.56 2.82
C CYS A 6 9.86 -5.59 3.78
N ILE A 7 11.03 -5.29 4.35
CA ILE A 7 11.71 -6.20 5.28
C ILE A 7 10.84 -6.48 6.51
N LEU A 8 10.25 -5.43 7.10
CA LEU A 8 9.35 -5.59 8.24
C LEU A 8 8.11 -6.41 7.88
N MET A 9 7.52 -6.19 6.70
CA MET A 9 6.36 -6.96 6.22
C MET A 9 6.69 -8.45 6.07
N PHE A 10 7.81 -8.77 5.41
CA PHE A 10 8.27 -10.16 5.27
C PHE A 10 8.60 -10.78 6.63
N GLN A 11 9.25 -10.03 7.52
CA GLN A 11 9.56 -10.49 8.87
C GLN A 11 8.27 -10.86 9.60
N THR A 12 7.25 -10.00 9.63
CA THR A 12 6.02 -10.26 10.38
C THR A 12 5.28 -11.48 9.86
N HIS A 13 5.06 -11.57 8.54
CA HIS A 13 4.33 -12.70 7.97
C HIS A 13 5.13 -14.01 8.00
N GLY A 14 6.42 -13.96 7.71
CA GLY A 14 7.31 -15.12 7.75
C GLY A 14 7.50 -15.66 9.17
N TYR A 15 7.70 -14.76 10.13
CA TYR A 15 7.85 -15.11 11.54
C TYR A 15 6.56 -15.71 12.12
N ASP A 16 5.39 -15.12 11.82
CA ASP A 16 4.09 -15.66 12.25
C ASP A 16 3.78 -17.02 11.61
N SER A 17 4.17 -17.24 10.36
CA SER A 17 3.94 -18.53 9.67
C SER A 17 4.82 -19.66 10.20
N TRP A 18 6.02 -19.34 10.70
CA TRP A 18 7.00 -20.34 11.18
C TRP A 18 6.85 -20.67 12.68
N LEU A 19 6.15 -19.83 13.45
CA LEU A 19 5.98 -20.03 14.89
C LEU A 19 4.84 -21.00 15.23
N GLY A 20 5.18 -22.03 16.00
CA GLY A 20 4.21 -22.91 16.67
C GLY A 20 3.40 -22.18 17.74
N GLU A 21 2.23 -22.74 18.09
CA GLU A 21 1.21 -22.13 18.96
C GLU A 21 1.75 -21.69 20.33
N SER A 22 2.64 -22.48 20.94
CA SER A 22 3.26 -22.18 22.23
C SER A 22 4.16 -20.94 22.20
N ALA A 23 4.77 -20.61 21.07
CA ALA A 23 5.69 -19.49 20.93
C ALA A 23 4.95 -18.16 20.68
N ARG A 24 3.69 -18.19 20.23
CA ARG A 24 2.85 -17.01 19.98
C ARG A 24 2.40 -16.28 21.26
N HIS A 25 2.49 -16.93 22.43
CA HIS A 25 2.18 -16.31 23.73
C HIS A 25 3.37 -15.60 24.38
N THR A 26 4.54 -15.64 23.75
CA THR A 26 5.77 -15.06 24.30
C THR A 26 5.82 -13.54 24.10
N ARG A 27 6.37 -12.79 25.07
CA ARG A 27 6.59 -11.33 24.95
C ARG A 27 7.37 -10.92 23.69
N LEU A 28 8.28 -11.77 23.23
CA LEU A 28 9.06 -11.53 22.01
C LEU A 28 8.19 -11.53 20.75
N PHE A 29 7.17 -12.40 20.69
CA PHE A 29 6.19 -12.39 19.61
C PHE A 29 5.35 -11.11 19.62
N GLY A 30 4.89 -10.68 20.81
CA GLY A 30 4.21 -9.40 20.98
C GLY A 30 5.05 -8.20 20.52
N LEU A 31 6.34 -8.18 20.84
CA LEU A 31 7.27 -7.15 20.36
C LEU A 31 7.45 -7.19 18.83
N SER A 32 7.51 -8.39 18.25
CA SER A 32 7.60 -8.54 16.79
C SER A 32 6.32 -8.07 16.07
N GLN A 33 5.15 -8.26 16.69
CA GLN A 33 3.86 -7.78 16.16
C GLN A 33 3.73 -6.25 16.23
N LEU A 34 4.30 -5.61 17.26
CA LEU A 34 4.45 -4.14 17.31
C LEU A 34 5.23 -3.60 16.10
N GLY A 35 6.28 -4.32 15.67
CA GLY A 35 6.99 -4.01 14.43
C GLY A 35 6.11 -4.23 13.19
N GLY A 36 5.24 -5.24 13.22
CA GLY A 36 4.32 -5.61 12.15
C GLY A 36 3.20 -4.63 11.84
N THR A 37 2.91 -3.67 12.73
CA THR A 37 1.96 -2.58 12.45
C THR A 37 2.57 -1.40 11.70
N LEU A 38 3.91 -1.31 11.63
CA LEU A 38 4.64 -0.20 11.01
C LEU A 38 4.71 -0.22 9.47
N PRO A 39 4.71 -1.38 8.76
CA PRO A 39 4.85 -1.40 7.31
C PRO A 39 3.79 -0.56 6.60
N ALA A 40 2.52 -0.69 7.00
CA ALA A 40 1.41 0.02 6.39
C ALA A 40 1.55 1.56 6.47
N PRO A 41 1.73 2.18 7.66
CA PRO A 41 2.03 3.60 7.80
C PRO A 41 3.28 4.04 7.03
N LEU A 42 4.35 3.24 7.04
CA LEU A 42 5.60 3.57 6.35
C LEU A 42 5.43 3.61 4.83
N PHE A 43 4.70 2.66 4.25
CA PHE A 43 4.41 2.68 2.81
C PHE A 43 3.55 3.88 2.44
N LEU A 44 2.48 4.16 3.21
CA LEU A 44 1.60 5.28 2.94
C LEU A 44 2.33 6.63 3.07
N PHE A 45 3.13 6.81 4.11
CA PHE A 45 3.96 8.00 4.30
C PHE A 45 4.97 8.18 3.14
N SER A 46 5.63 7.09 2.73
CA SER A 46 6.57 7.13 1.60
C SER A 46 5.89 7.46 0.27
N ALA A 47 4.64 7.02 0.08
CA ALA A 47 3.84 7.36 -1.09
C ALA A 47 3.49 8.85 -1.09
N GLY A 48 3.10 9.40 0.06
CA GLY A 48 2.85 10.84 0.24
C GLY A 48 4.07 11.71 -0.07
N ILE A 49 5.25 11.37 0.49
CA ILE A 49 6.50 12.09 0.18
C ILE A 49 6.82 12.01 -1.31
N SER A 50 6.68 10.82 -1.91
CA SER A 50 6.94 10.64 -3.35
C SER A 50 6.05 11.55 -4.19
N LEU A 51 4.77 11.67 -3.83
CA LEU A 51 3.83 12.52 -4.55
C LEU A 51 4.16 14.01 -4.39
N ALA A 52 4.53 14.45 -3.19
CA ALA A 52 4.94 15.83 -2.95
C ALA A 52 6.16 16.21 -3.80
N LEU A 53 7.18 15.35 -3.85
CA LEU A 53 8.38 15.56 -4.67
C LEU A 53 8.08 15.55 -6.18
N VAL A 54 7.23 14.63 -6.64
CA VAL A 54 6.82 14.57 -8.05
C VAL A 54 6.04 15.82 -8.45
N THR A 55 5.15 16.29 -7.58
CA THR A 55 4.35 17.50 -7.82
C THR A 55 5.25 18.74 -7.85
N GLY A 56 6.17 18.88 -6.90
CA GLY A 56 7.16 19.97 -6.89
C GLY A 56 8.01 20.00 -8.16
N ARG A 57 8.52 18.84 -8.60
CA ARG A 57 9.27 18.72 -9.86
C ARG A 57 8.41 18.99 -11.11
N ALA A 58 7.12 18.69 -11.07
CA ALA A 58 6.21 18.97 -12.18
C ALA A 58 6.00 20.48 -12.35
N ILE A 59 5.88 21.21 -11.22
CA ILE A 59 5.78 22.67 -11.20
C ILE A 59 7.07 23.30 -11.74
N GLU A 60 8.25 22.86 -11.29
CA GLU A 60 9.55 23.35 -11.80
C GLU A 60 9.71 23.17 -13.31
N LYS A 61 9.13 22.09 -13.86
CA LYS A 61 9.18 21.77 -15.29
C LYS A 61 8.09 22.45 -16.12
N GLY A 62 7.23 23.26 -15.50
CA GLY A 62 6.10 23.90 -16.18
C GLY A 62 5.07 22.89 -16.71
N ILE A 63 5.04 21.67 -16.18
CA ILE A 63 4.02 20.67 -16.56
C ILE A 63 2.68 21.16 -16.03
N THR A 64 1.65 21.11 -16.87
CA THR A 64 0.31 21.51 -16.46
C THR A 64 -0.17 20.63 -15.29
N PRO A 65 -0.81 21.21 -14.26
CA PRO A 65 -1.34 20.44 -13.12
C PRO A 65 -2.29 19.33 -13.54
N GLY A 66 -3.02 19.52 -14.65
CA GLY A 66 -3.90 18.50 -15.27
C GLY A 66 -3.15 17.27 -15.79
N GLU A 67 -2.00 17.44 -16.44
CA GLU A 67 -1.21 16.30 -16.91
C GLU A 67 -0.53 15.55 -15.77
N ALA A 68 -0.03 16.27 -14.78
CA ALA A 68 0.61 15.69 -13.59
C ALA A 68 -0.39 14.87 -12.76
N SER A 69 -1.58 15.42 -12.52
CA SER A 69 -2.66 14.73 -11.81
C SER A 69 -3.17 13.51 -12.59
N ARG A 70 -3.34 13.60 -13.92
CA ARG A 70 -3.74 12.44 -14.73
C ARG A 70 -2.75 11.28 -14.64
N LYS A 71 -1.44 11.58 -14.70
CA LYS A 71 -0.39 10.56 -14.52
C LYS A 71 -0.43 9.95 -13.11
N ALA A 72 -0.59 10.77 -12.08
CA ALA A 72 -0.70 10.29 -10.71
C ALA A 72 -1.95 9.41 -10.51
N MET A 73 -3.09 9.79 -11.08
CA MET A 73 -4.34 9.03 -11.01
C MET A 73 -4.23 7.67 -11.71
N LEU A 74 -3.61 7.61 -12.89
CA LEU A 74 -3.36 6.34 -13.59
C LEU A 74 -2.43 5.43 -12.76
N ARG A 75 -1.38 5.98 -12.16
CA ARG A 75 -0.50 5.21 -11.26
C ARG A 75 -1.23 4.70 -10.02
N GLY A 76 -2.08 5.52 -9.42
CA GLY A 76 -2.92 5.10 -8.29
C GLY A 76 -3.89 3.98 -8.68
N ALA A 77 -4.49 4.07 -9.86
CA ALA A 77 -5.37 3.05 -10.42
C ALA A 77 -4.63 1.74 -10.75
N GLU A 78 -3.42 1.81 -11.30
CA GLU A 78 -2.55 0.65 -11.51
C GLU A 78 -2.25 -0.06 -10.18
N ILE A 79 -1.85 0.69 -9.14
CA ILE A 79 -1.54 0.13 -7.81
C ILE A 79 -2.78 -0.52 -7.19
N PHE A 80 -3.93 0.15 -7.28
CA PHE A 80 -5.21 -0.41 -6.82
C PHE A 80 -5.58 -1.70 -7.58
N GLY A 81 -5.42 -1.69 -8.90
CA GLY A 81 -5.65 -2.85 -9.75
C GLY A 81 -4.74 -4.03 -9.37
N PHE A 82 -3.45 -3.77 -9.12
CA PHE A 82 -2.54 -4.80 -8.62
C PHE A 82 -2.97 -5.35 -7.25
N GLY A 83 -3.44 -4.50 -6.35
CA GLY A 83 -4.00 -4.93 -5.06
C GLY A 83 -5.16 -5.92 -5.23
N MET A 84 -6.09 -5.63 -6.13
CA MET A 84 -7.20 -6.52 -6.46
C MET A 84 -6.74 -7.82 -7.13
N LEU A 85 -5.75 -7.75 -8.04
CA LEU A 85 -5.20 -8.93 -8.71
C LEU A 85 -4.53 -9.90 -7.73
N PHE A 86 -3.76 -9.39 -6.77
CA PHE A 86 -3.17 -10.23 -5.73
C PHE A 86 -4.24 -10.93 -4.89
N ARG A 87 -5.36 -10.25 -4.58
CA ARG A 87 -6.49 -10.86 -3.86
C ARG A 87 -7.16 -11.98 -4.66
N VAL A 88 -7.37 -11.78 -5.96
CA VAL A 88 -7.91 -12.81 -6.84
C VAL A 88 -6.95 -14.01 -6.91
N GLN A 89 -5.65 -13.77 -7.03
CA GLN A 89 -4.64 -14.83 -7.03
C GLN A 89 -4.67 -15.64 -5.71
N GLU A 90 -4.69 -14.97 -4.56
CA GLU A 90 -4.76 -15.60 -3.24
C GLU A 90 -6.02 -16.46 -3.09
N PHE A 91 -7.18 -15.95 -3.52
CA PHE A 91 -8.44 -16.69 -3.50
C PHE A 91 -8.42 -17.93 -4.39
N LEU A 92 -7.82 -17.85 -5.59
CA LEU A 92 -7.70 -18.99 -6.49
C LEU A 92 -6.76 -20.07 -5.94
N LEU A 93 -5.65 -19.67 -5.32
CA LEU A 93 -4.68 -20.61 -4.70
C LEU A 93 -5.22 -21.24 -3.40
N GLY A 94 -6.11 -20.55 -2.68
CA GLY A 94 -6.71 -21.05 -1.43
C GLY A 94 -7.89 -22.01 -1.60
N ARG A 95 -8.29 -22.37 -2.82
CA ARG A 95 -9.38 -23.34 -3.05
C ARG A 95 -8.98 -24.75 -2.57
N PRO A 96 -9.85 -25.48 -1.83
CA PRO A 96 -11.28 -25.22 -1.57
C PRO A 96 -11.61 -24.56 -0.21
N TYR A 97 -10.62 -24.21 0.62
CA TYR A 97 -10.84 -23.75 1.99
C TYR A 97 -11.05 -22.23 2.13
N ALA A 98 -10.78 -21.46 1.07
CA ALA A 98 -10.90 -20.00 1.10
C ALA A 98 -12.36 -19.50 0.98
N PRO A 99 -12.88 -18.74 1.96
CA PRO A 99 -14.20 -18.12 1.87
C PRO A 99 -14.21 -16.97 0.85
N TRP A 100 -15.35 -16.76 0.18
CA TRP A 100 -15.53 -15.67 -0.79
C TRP A 100 -15.32 -14.26 -0.20
N THR A 101 -15.41 -14.12 1.12
CA THR A 101 -15.15 -12.87 1.84
C THR A 101 -13.69 -12.42 1.75
N ASP A 102 -12.74 -13.31 1.44
CA ASP A 102 -11.32 -12.95 1.32
C ASP A 102 -11.04 -12.04 0.10
N LEU A 103 -11.89 -12.07 -0.93
CA LEU A 103 -11.80 -11.12 -2.05
C LEU A 103 -12.11 -9.68 -1.63
N LEU A 104 -12.92 -9.49 -0.58
CA LEU A 104 -13.34 -8.17 -0.10
C LEU A 104 -12.37 -7.59 0.95
N ARG A 105 -11.33 -8.34 1.35
CA ARG A 105 -10.37 -7.88 2.35
C ARG A 105 -9.51 -6.76 1.77
N VAL A 106 -9.49 -5.63 2.48
CA VAL A 106 -8.73 -4.44 2.06
C VAL A 106 -7.25 -4.64 2.37
N ASP A 107 -6.42 -4.45 1.34
CA ASP A 107 -4.96 -4.52 1.43
C ASP A 107 -4.33 -3.11 1.43
N ILE A 108 -3.08 -3.00 1.88
CA ILE A 108 -2.31 -1.75 1.88
C ILE A 108 -2.15 -1.16 0.47
N LEU A 109 -2.06 -2.00 -0.58
CA LEU A 109 -2.06 -1.53 -1.97
C LEU A 109 -3.35 -0.78 -2.31
N ASN A 110 -4.51 -1.24 -1.83
CA ASN A 110 -5.78 -0.57 -2.07
C ASN A 110 -5.80 0.80 -1.39
N ILE A 111 -5.31 0.88 -0.15
CA ILE A 111 -5.22 2.13 0.61
C ILE A 111 -4.29 3.12 -0.10
N ILE A 112 -3.10 2.67 -0.55
CA ILE A 112 -2.14 3.52 -1.27
C ILE A 112 -2.73 3.99 -2.60
N GLY A 113 -3.33 3.09 -3.38
CA GLY A 113 -3.95 3.41 -4.65
C GLY A 113 -5.03 4.47 -4.51
N VAL A 114 -5.96 4.30 -3.57
CA VAL A 114 -7.01 5.27 -3.27
C VAL A 114 -6.43 6.60 -2.79
N ALA A 115 -5.45 6.58 -1.87
CA ALA A 115 -4.81 7.80 -1.38
C ALA A 115 -4.16 8.61 -2.51
N ILE A 116 -3.46 7.95 -3.44
CA ILE A 116 -2.85 8.61 -4.60
C ILE A 116 -3.92 9.20 -5.52
N ILE A 117 -5.00 8.46 -5.80
CA ILE A 117 -6.11 8.94 -6.64
C ILE A 117 -6.76 10.18 -6.01
N LEU A 118 -7.06 10.14 -4.71
CA LEU A 118 -7.65 11.27 -3.99
C LEU A 118 -6.74 12.50 -4.03
N MET A 119 -5.44 12.32 -3.79
CA MET A 119 -4.49 13.43 -3.89
C MET A 119 -4.33 13.96 -5.31
N ALA A 120 -4.32 13.09 -6.32
CA ALA A 120 -4.31 13.50 -7.71
C ALA A 120 -5.54 14.34 -8.06
N LEU A 121 -6.72 13.95 -7.55
CA LEU A 121 -7.96 14.70 -7.69
C LEU A 121 -7.87 16.09 -7.02
N VAL A 122 -7.31 16.17 -5.81
CA VAL A 122 -7.08 17.45 -5.12
C VAL A 122 -6.15 18.36 -5.93
N CYS A 123 -5.03 17.82 -6.44
CA CYS A 123 -4.10 18.58 -7.28
C CYS A 123 -4.74 19.04 -8.59
N TRP A 124 -5.61 18.22 -9.18
CA TRP A 124 -6.34 18.58 -10.39
C TRP A 124 -7.32 19.73 -10.13
N VAL A 125 -8.13 19.62 -9.07
CA VAL A 125 -9.08 20.68 -8.67
C VAL A 125 -8.37 21.97 -8.30
N ALA A 126 -7.24 21.88 -7.58
CA ALA A 126 -6.44 23.04 -7.22
C ALA A 126 -5.81 23.73 -8.44
N GLY A 127 -5.42 22.97 -9.47
CA GLY A 127 -4.84 23.51 -10.71
C GLY A 127 -5.84 23.97 -11.76
N LEU A 128 -7.15 23.81 -11.52
CA LEU A 128 -8.23 24.41 -12.32
C LEU A 128 -8.54 25.86 -11.90
N ARG A 129 -7.96 26.33 -10.78
CA ARG A 129 -8.01 27.73 -10.32
C ARG A 129 -6.79 28.50 -10.80
#